data_AF-A0A554J5T9-F1
#
_entry.id   AF-A0A554J5T9-F1
#
_cell.length_a   1.000
_cell.length_b   1.000
_cell.length_c   1.000
_cell.angle_alpha   90.00
_cell.angle_beta   90.00
_cell.angle_gamma   90.00
#
_symmetry.space_group_name_H-M   'P 1'
#
loop_
_entity.id
_entity.type
_entity.pdbx_description
1 polymer ?
#
loop_
_entity_poly.entity_id
_entity_poly.type
_entity_poly.pdbx_seq_one_letter_code
_entity_poly.pdbx_strand_id
1 'polypeptide(L)'
;MVANPEIKFTRVLVEVVGIDYGVGDIHEEASVRVVLPSWNLGQEFAFPVTHVNDWNLRELKPGDRLLAEANLAAETSDELLMKDFEKAPPPTEHI
;
A
#
# COMPACT_ATOMS: atom_id res chain seq x y z
N MET A 1 -19.49 22.53 -16.52
CA MET A 1 -19.22 21.18 -15.97
C MET A 1 -17.71 21.05 -15.91
N VAL A 2 -17.12 21.14 -14.73
CA VAL A 2 -15.69 20.90 -14.58
C VAL A 2 -15.51 19.40 -14.75
N ALA A 3 -14.77 18.98 -15.77
CA ALA A 3 -14.38 17.58 -15.90
C ALA A 3 -13.67 17.21 -14.60
N ASN A 4 -14.18 16.24 -13.85
CA ASN A 4 -13.39 15.61 -12.80
C ASN A 4 -12.11 15.15 -13.49
N PRO A 5 -10.93 15.65 -13.11
CA PRO A 5 -9.70 15.12 -13.67
C PRO A 5 -9.72 13.61 -13.36
N GLU A 6 -9.65 12.79 -14.41
CA GLU A 6 -9.60 11.33 -14.23
C GLU A 6 -8.43 11.04 -13.29
N ILE A 7 -8.75 10.44 -12.14
CA ILE A 7 -7.73 10.08 -11.16
C ILE A 7 -6.80 9.08 -11.83
N LYS A 8 -5.59 9.53 -12.16
CA LYS A 8 -4.60 8.70 -12.82
C LYS A 8 -3.86 7.87 -11.79
N PHE A 9 -4.15 6.58 -11.79
CA PHE A 9 -3.40 5.62 -11.00
C PHE A 9 -2.10 5.25 -11.71
N THR A 10 -1.01 5.21 -10.94
CA THR A 10 0.30 4.77 -11.38
C THR A 10 0.73 3.61 -10.51
N ARG A 11 1.31 2.59 -11.14
CA ARG A 11 1.84 1.43 -10.43
C ARG A 11 3.12 1.82 -9.72
N VAL A 12 3.16 1.59 -8.41
CA VAL A 12 4.22 2.01 -7.50
C VAL A 12 4.66 0.87 -6.61
N LEU A 13 5.88 0.99 -6.10
CA LEU A 13 6.42 0.09 -5.09
C LEU A 13 6.24 0.73 -3.72
N VAL A 14 5.60 0.01 -2.81
CA VAL A 14 5.49 0.37 -1.40
C VAL A 14 6.25 -0.65 -0.56
N GLU A 15 6.75 -0.22 0.59
CA GLU A 15 7.43 -1.09 1.54
C GLU A 15 6.58 -1.21 2.80
N VAL A 16 6.32 -2.44 3.24
CA VAL A 16 5.61 -2.72 4.47
C VAL A 16 6.51 -2.40 5.65
N VAL A 17 6.07 -1.53 6.54
CA VAL A 17 6.81 -1.16 7.76
C VAL A 17 6.20 -1.79 9.00
N GLY A 18 4.93 -2.17 8.94
CA GLY A 18 4.21 -2.75 10.08
C GLY A 18 2.91 -3.41 9.67
N ILE A 19 2.44 -4.32 10.52
CA ILE A 19 1.09 -4.86 10.44
C ILE A 19 0.52 -4.75 11.84
N ASP A 20 -0.53 -3.95 12.00
CA ASP A 20 -1.21 -3.78 13.27
C ASP A 20 -2.38 -4.75 13.27
N TYR A 21 -2.29 -5.78 14.10
CA TYR A 21 -3.37 -6.72 14.34
C TYR A 21 -4.24 -6.13 15.46
N GLY A 22 -5.49 -5.82 15.17
CA GLY A 22 -6.44 -5.31 16.17
C GLY A 22 -6.51 -6.22 17.41
N VAL A 23 -6.85 -5.63 18.56
CA VAL A 23 -6.96 -6.36 19.83
C VAL A 23 -8.32 -7.04 19.89
N GLY A 24 -8.46 -8.20 19.25
CA GLY A 24 -9.69 -9.01 19.25
C GLY A 24 -9.72 -10.01 18.09
N ASP A 25 -10.52 -11.09 18.23
CA ASP A 25 -10.63 -12.23 17.31
C ASP A 25 -11.13 -11.91 15.87
N ILE A 26 -11.18 -10.64 15.48
CA ILE A 26 -11.73 -10.17 14.20
C ILE A 26 -10.59 -9.64 13.34
N HIS A 27 -10.24 -10.40 12.30
CA HIS A 27 -9.35 -9.99 11.21
C HIS A 27 -9.78 -8.67 10.51
N GLU A 28 -10.99 -8.17 10.81
CA GLU A 28 -11.56 -6.95 10.23
C GLU A 28 -10.89 -5.65 10.71
N GLU A 29 -10.19 -5.66 11.85
CA GLU A 29 -9.48 -4.47 12.36
C GLU A 29 -7.99 -4.42 12.01
N ALA A 30 -7.46 -5.44 11.33
CA ALA A 30 -6.04 -5.44 11.01
C ALA A 30 -5.71 -4.43 9.90
N SER A 31 -4.62 -3.69 10.07
CA SER A 31 -4.13 -2.73 9.09
C SER A 31 -2.67 -2.99 8.72
N VAL A 32 -2.35 -2.82 7.44
CA VAL A 32 -0.97 -2.84 6.95
C VAL A 32 -0.48 -1.41 6.87
N ARG A 33 0.67 -1.15 7.50
CA ARG A 33 1.39 0.11 7.39
C ARG A 33 2.46 -0.01 6.32
N VAL A 34 2.48 0.93 5.38
CA VAL A 34 3.48 1.01 4.32
C VAL A 34 4.07 2.40 4.22
N VAL A 35 5.24 2.48 3.59
CA VAL A 35 5.80 3.74 3.08
C VAL A 35 5.78 3.73 1.56
N LEU A 36 5.58 4.91 0.97
CA LEU A 36 5.63 5.14 -0.48
C LEU A 36 6.76 6.13 -0.79
N PRO A 37 8.02 5.63 -0.94
CA PRO A 37 9.18 6.48 -1.15
C PRO A 37 9.08 7.43 -2.35
N SER A 38 8.35 7.04 -3.40
CA SER A 38 8.18 7.84 -4.61
C SER A 38 7.24 9.03 -4.46
N TRP A 39 6.50 9.13 -3.33
CA TRP A 39 5.60 10.24 -3.04
C TRP A 39 6.07 11.01 -1.80
N ASN A 40 6.32 10.31 -0.68
CA ASN A 40 6.85 10.90 0.54
C ASN A 40 7.68 9.87 1.33
N LEU A 41 8.98 10.14 1.46
CA LEU A 41 9.96 9.23 2.07
C LEU A 41 9.75 8.96 3.56
N GLY A 42 9.04 9.84 4.28
CA GLY A 42 8.88 9.75 5.74
C GLY A 42 7.47 9.45 6.22
N GLN A 43 6.51 9.30 5.31
CA GLN A 43 5.11 9.14 5.68
C GLN A 43 4.67 7.68 5.61
N GLU A 44 4.19 7.17 6.75
CA GLU A 44 3.53 5.88 6.83
C GLU A 44 2.04 6.01 6.47
N PHE A 45 1.52 5.06 5.72
CA PHE A 45 0.13 4.94 5.34
C PHE A 45 -0.41 3.62 5.85
N ALA A 46 -1.52 3.68 6.60
CA ALA A 46 -2.22 2.48 7.03
C ALA A 46 -3.41 2.23 6.11
N PHE A 47 -3.59 0.98 5.68
CA PHE A 47 -4.79 0.54 4.99
C PHE A 47 -5.28 -0.79 5.54
N PRO A 48 -6.60 -1.07 5.44
CA PRO A 48 -7.15 -2.34 5.89
C PRO A 48 -6.48 -3.52 5.21
N VAL A 49 -6.22 -4.59 5.96
CA VAL A 49 -5.66 -5.83 5.39
C VAL A 49 -6.51 -6.39 4.25
N THR A 50 -7.81 -6.12 4.23
CA THR A 50 -8.74 -6.54 3.17
C THR A 50 -8.41 -5.99 1.79
N HIS A 51 -7.61 -4.92 1.71
CA HIS A 51 -7.11 -4.38 0.42
C HIS A 51 -5.93 -5.19 -0.12
N VAL A 52 -5.33 -6.03 0.71
CA VAL A 52 -4.29 -6.99 0.33
C VAL A 52 -4.96 -8.32 0.07
N ASN A 53 -4.62 -8.96 -1.05
CA ASN A 53 -5.15 -10.28 -1.38
C ASN A 53 -4.87 -11.30 -0.25
N ASP A 54 -5.85 -12.13 0.12
CA ASP A 54 -5.83 -13.03 1.28
C ASP A 54 -4.57 -13.91 1.36
N TRP A 55 -4.05 -14.32 0.21
CA TRP A 55 -2.82 -15.11 0.12
C TRP A 55 -1.59 -14.36 0.66
N ASN A 56 -1.51 -13.04 0.47
CA ASN A 56 -0.35 -12.25 0.86
C ASN A 56 -0.32 -11.99 2.37
N LEU A 57 -1.47 -11.89 3.05
CA LEU A 57 -1.54 -11.46 4.45
C LEU A 57 -0.86 -12.41 5.44
N ARG A 58 -0.94 -13.73 5.21
CA ARG A 58 -0.32 -14.72 6.11
C ARG A 58 1.20 -14.74 6.01
N GLU A 59 1.74 -14.29 4.88
CA GLU A 59 3.18 -14.26 4.63
C GLU A 59 3.79 -12.87 4.75
N LEU A 60 2.95 -11.83 4.80
CA LEU A 60 3.38 -10.44 4.81
C LEU A 60 4.19 -10.13 6.07
N LYS A 61 5.35 -9.50 5.88
CA LYS A 61 6.22 -9.09 6.98
C LYS A 61 6.71 -7.66 6.77
N PRO A 62 7.02 -6.94 7.85
CA PRO A 62 7.81 -5.71 7.74
C PRO A 62 9.10 -5.96 6.92
N GLY A 63 9.39 -5.05 5.98
CA GLY A 63 10.46 -5.16 4.99
C GLY A 63 10.02 -5.77 3.65
N ASP A 64 8.83 -6.37 3.57
CA ASP A 64 8.29 -6.85 2.30
C ASP A 64 7.92 -5.66 1.39
N ARG A 65 8.07 -5.87 0.09
CA ARG A 65 7.69 -4.91 -0.93
C ARG A 65 6.42 -5.35 -1.61
N LEU A 66 5.48 -4.43 -1.76
CA LEU A 66 4.25 -4.62 -2.50
C LEU A 66 4.22 -3.68 -3.71
N LEU A 67 3.63 -4.15 -4.79
CA LEU A 67 3.16 -3.27 -5.85
C LEU A 67 1.75 -2.82 -5.50
N ALA A 68 1.47 -1.55 -5.74
CA ALA A 68 0.14 -0.98 -5.58
C ALA A 68 -0.12 0.02 -6.71
N GLU A 69 -1.39 0.32 -6.97
CA GLU A 69 -1.79 1.45 -7.78
C GLU A 69 -2.09 2.65 -6.90
N ALA A 70 -1.38 3.77 -7.12
CA ALA A 70 -1.54 5.00 -6.35
C ALA A 70 -1.77 6.22 -7.26
N ASN A 71 -2.60 7.17 -6.81
CA ASN A 71 -2.75 8.47 -7.46
C ASN A 71 -1.67 9.44 -6.97
N LEU A 72 -0.49 9.40 -7.61
CA LEU A 72 0.65 10.25 -7.23
C LEU A 72 0.42 11.76 -7.40
N ALA A 73 -0.69 12.17 -8.02
CA ALA A 73 -1.10 13.57 -8.13
C ALA A 73 -1.80 14.11 -6.87
N ALA A 74 -2.01 13.28 -5.84
CA ALA A 74 -2.54 13.74 -4.55
C ALA A 74 -1.60 14.79 -3.94
N GLU A 75 -2.16 15.92 -3.48
CA GLU A 75 -1.39 16.98 -2.81
C GLU A 75 -1.30 16.74 -1.30
N THR A 76 -2.26 15.99 -0.76
CA THR A 76 -2.34 15.64 0.66
C THR A 76 -2.46 14.14 0.85
N SER A 77 -2.14 13.66 2.05
CA SER A 77 -2.28 12.24 2.37
C SER A 77 -3.72 11.75 2.38
N ASP A 78 -4.68 12.63 2.69
CA ASP A 78 -6.10 12.29 2.70
C ASP A 78 -6.65 12.09 1.27
N GLU A 79 -5.98 12.67 0.27
CA GLU A 79 -6.27 12.49 -1.14
C GLU A 79 -5.53 11.30 -1.76
N LEU A 80 -4.54 10.74 -1.06
CA LEU A 80 -3.78 9.59 -1.54
C LEU A 80 -4.61 8.31 -1.41
N LEU A 81 -5.01 7.79 -2.56
CA LEU A 81 -5.73 6.55 -2.73
C LEU A 81 -4.77 5.48 -3.26
N MET A 82 -4.80 4.32 -2.61
CA MET A 82 -4.05 3.15 -3.04
C MET A 82 -4.95 1.93 -3.17
N LYS A 83 -4.73 1.11 -4.20
CA LYS A 83 -5.49 -0.10 -4.48
C LYS A 83 -4.65 -1.17 -5.17
N ASP A 84 -5.24 -2.36 -5.34
CA ASP A 84 -4.67 -3.48 -6.08
C ASP A 84 -3.29 -3.93 -5.56
N PHE A 85 -3.20 -4.14 -4.25
CA PHE A 85 -1.94 -4.54 -3.61
C PHE A 85 -1.57 -5.99 -3.96
N GLU A 86 -0.37 -6.16 -4.50
CA GLU A 86 0.20 -7.45 -4.86
C GLU A 86 1.66 -7.57 -4.43
N LYS A 87 2.14 -8.79 -4.21
CA LYS A 87 3.53 -9.01 -3.78
C LYS A 87 4.47 -8.56 -4.90
N ALA A 88 5.43 -7.69 -4.58
CA ALA A 88 6.43 -7.33 -5.56
C ALA A 88 7.28 -8.57 -5.88
N PRO A 89 7.69 -8.76 -7.14
CA PRO A 89 8.66 -9.78 -7.47
C PRO A 89 9.94 -9.55 -6.64
N PRO A 90 10.68 -10.62 -6.29
CA PRO A 90 11.99 -10.45 -5.67
C PRO A 90 12.84 -9.52 -6.53
N PRO A 91 13.70 -8.68 -5.92
CA PRO A 91 14.58 -7.81 -6.68
C PRO A 91 15.35 -8.68 -7.67
N THR A 92 15.21 -8.39 -8.97
CA THR A 92 15.99 -9.06 -9.99
C THR A 92 17.45 -8.76 -9.67
N GLU A 93 18.20 -9.76 -9.21
CA GLU A 93 19.65 -9.66 -9.10
C GLU A 93 20.16 -9.41 -10.52
N HIS A 94 20.48 -8.15 -10.83
CA HIS A 94 21.30 -7.85 -11.99
C HIS A 94 22.70 -8.38 -11.66
N ILE A 95 22.97 -9.58 -12.19
CA ILE A 95 24.27 -10.26 -12.24
C ILE A 95 25.26 -9.42 -13.05
#